data_AF-A0A355UHX0-F1
#
_entry.id   AF-A0A355UHX0-F1
#
_cell.length_a   1.000
_cell.length_b   1.000
_cell.length_c   1.000
_cell.angle_alpha   90.00
_cell.angle_beta   90.00
_cell.angle_gamma   90.00
#
_symmetry.space_group_name_H-M   'P 1'
#
loop_
_entity.id
_entity.type
_entity.pdbx_description
1 polymer ?
#
loop_
_entity_poly.entity_id
_entity_poly.type
_entity_poly.pdbx_seq_one_letter_code
_entity_poly.pdbx_strand_id
1 'polypeptide(L)'
;GYKVAVTKQNDVWCIHDCGLVNVRNGYEEYRRVFLQEYSREIFPLVSILIPAYNQTKYLKEAIESAINQTYLNIEIIIGDDSTNDDVHEFLIPYLDNYKNLTYFKNERKAMDYGASNGENLFKRSS
;
A
#
# COMPACT_ATOMS: atom_id res chain seq x y z
N GLY A 1 -24.19 -36.87 11.20
CA GLY A 1 -22.81 -37.08 10.72
C GLY A 1 -22.59 -36.17 9.53
N TYR A 2 -21.48 -35.43 9.50
CA TYR A 2 -21.18 -34.51 8.40
C TYR A 2 -20.68 -35.30 7.19
N LYS A 3 -21.22 -35.02 6.01
CA LYS A 3 -20.70 -35.52 4.73
C LYS A 3 -19.48 -34.68 4.37
N VAL A 4 -18.30 -35.28 4.46
CA VAL A 4 -17.07 -34.70 3.93
C VAL A 4 -16.97 -35.09 2.45
N ALA A 5 -16.95 -34.10 1.56
CA ALA A 5 -16.66 -34.29 0.15
C ALA A 5 -15.25 -33.76 -0.12
N VAL A 6 -14.33 -34.65 -0.49
CA VAL A 6 -12.98 -34.27 -0.95
C VAL A 6 -13.08 -34.04 -2.46
N THR A 7 -12.91 -32.79 -2.89
CA THR A 7 -12.93 -32.45 -4.32
C THR A 7 -11.72 -33.05 -5.02
N LYS A 8 -11.93 -33.62 -6.20
CA LYS A 8 -10.86 -34.18 -7.03
C LYS A 8 -9.97 -33.03 -7.53
N GLN A 9 -8.77 -32.95 -6.99
CA GLN A 9 -7.84 -31.84 -7.23
C GLN A 9 -6.92 -32.20 -8.39
N ASN A 10 -7.08 -31.55 -9.55
CA ASN A 10 -6.27 -31.83 -10.75
C ASN A 10 -4.93 -31.07 -10.73
N ASP A 11 -4.87 -29.91 -10.07
CA ASP A 11 -3.68 -29.07 -9.94
C ASP A 11 -3.27 -28.89 -8.48
N VAL A 12 -1.98 -29.00 -8.20
CA VAL A 12 -1.42 -28.92 -6.85
C VAL A 12 -1.37 -27.45 -6.43
N TRP A 13 -2.34 -26.98 -5.63
CA TRP A 13 -2.37 -25.59 -5.15
C TRP A 13 -1.64 -25.39 -3.82
N CYS A 14 -1.28 -26.48 -3.13
CA CYS A 14 -0.53 -26.42 -1.88
C CYS A 14 0.42 -27.63 -1.76
N ILE A 15 1.73 -27.40 -1.96
CA ILE A 15 2.76 -28.33 -1.48
C ILE A 15 2.99 -27.97 -0.02
N HIS A 16 2.34 -28.72 0.85
CA HIS A 16 2.56 -28.63 2.28
C HIS A 16 3.91 -29.31 2.59
N ASP A 17 4.96 -28.51 2.76
CA ASP A 17 6.23 -28.99 3.29
C ASP A 17 6.06 -29.16 4.80
N CYS A 18 5.68 -30.37 5.19
CA CYS A 18 5.35 -30.78 6.55
C CYS A 18 6.63 -30.89 7.39
N GLY A 19 7.19 -29.75 7.77
CA GLY A 19 8.27 -29.70 8.75
C GLY A 19 9.64 -29.96 8.16
N LEU A 20 10.19 -28.92 7.54
CA LEU A 20 11.56 -28.42 7.67
C LEU A 20 11.59 -27.21 6.72
N VAL A 21 11.63 -25.99 7.26
CA VAL A 21 11.78 -24.78 6.43
C VAL A 21 13.20 -24.83 5.86
N ASN A 22 13.37 -25.58 4.77
CA ASN A 22 14.62 -25.65 4.06
C ASN A 22 14.66 -24.45 3.13
N VAL A 23 15.29 -23.36 3.55
CA VAL A 23 15.49 -22.14 2.74
C VAL A 23 16.09 -22.37 1.34
N ARG A 24 16.55 -23.59 1.01
CA ARG A 24 16.99 -23.99 -0.34
C ARG A 24 15.85 -24.43 -1.28
N ASN A 25 14.62 -24.61 -0.81
CA ASN A 25 13.52 -25.21 -1.58
C ASN A 25 12.61 -24.19 -2.31
N GLY A 26 13.02 -22.93 -2.42
CA GLY A 26 12.23 -21.90 -3.13
C GLY A 26 10.99 -21.42 -2.37
N TYR A 27 10.81 -21.76 -1.08
CA TYR A 27 9.67 -21.29 -0.28
C TYR A 27 9.41 -19.78 -0.40
N GLU A 28 10.46 -18.96 -0.32
CA GLU A 28 10.34 -17.50 -0.44
C GLU A 28 9.91 -17.06 -1.85
N GLU A 29 10.29 -17.81 -2.89
CA GLU A 29 9.86 -17.55 -4.26
C GLU A 29 8.36 -17.82 -4.39
N TYR A 30 7.90 -19.01 -4.00
CA TYR A 30 6.49 -19.36 -4.05
C TYR A 30 5.63 -18.47 -3.14
N ARG A 31 6.13 -18.12 -1.95
CA ARG A 31 5.48 -17.16 -1.06
C ARG A 31 5.32 -15.79 -1.73
N ARG A 32 6.35 -15.29 -2.42
CA ARG A 32 6.25 -14.02 -3.16
C ARG A 32 5.23 -14.10 -4.29
N VAL A 33 5.26 -15.17 -5.10
CA VAL A 33 4.28 -15.37 -6.18
C VAL A 33 2.86 -15.41 -5.62
N PHE A 34 2.64 -16.19 -4.56
CA PHE A 34 1.34 -16.26 -3.88
C PHE A 34 0.88 -14.89 -3.38
N LEU A 35 1.75 -14.16 -2.68
CA LEU A 35 1.40 -12.84 -2.16
C LEU A 35 1.14 -11.84 -3.31
N GLN A 36 1.95 -11.85 -4.37
CA GLN A 36 1.75 -10.96 -5.51
C GLN A 36 0.42 -11.21 -6.22
N GLU A 37 0.03 -12.47 -6.36
CA GLU A 37 -1.20 -12.85 -7.06
C GLU A 37 -2.45 -12.64 -6.20
N TYR A 38 -2.44 -13.15 -4.95
CA TYR A 38 -3.65 -13.28 -4.17
C TYR A 38 -3.82 -12.21 -3.07
N SER A 39 -2.78 -11.43 -2.74
CA SER A 39 -2.81 -10.54 -1.57
C SER A 39 -3.98 -9.56 -1.56
N ARG A 40 -4.40 -9.06 -2.73
CA ARG A 40 -5.50 -8.10 -2.85
C ARG A 40 -6.87 -8.68 -2.53
N GLU A 41 -7.04 -9.99 -2.71
CA GLU A 41 -8.31 -10.69 -2.49
C GLU A 41 -8.42 -11.20 -1.05
N ILE A 42 -7.30 -11.65 -0.48
CA ILE A 42 -7.27 -12.31 0.83
C ILE A 42 -6.97 -11.36 1.99
N PHE A 43 -6.26 -10.27 1.74
CA PHE A 43 -5.89 -9.31 2.78
C PHE A 43 -6.69 -8.02 2.63
N PRO A 44 -7.14 -7.40 3.74
CA PRO A 44 -7.85 -6.12 3.68
C PRO A 44 -6.96 -5.02 3.07
N LEU A 45 -7.57 -4.06 2.39
CA LEU A 45 -6.85 -2.88 1.95
C LEU A 45 -6.39 -2.07 3.17
N VAL A 46 -5.14 -1.61 3.15
CA VAL A 46 -4.61 -0.67 4.13
C VAL A 46 -4.27 0.64 3.44
N SER A 47 -4.96 1.71 3.84
CA SER A 47 -4.75 3.06 3.31
C SER A 47 -3.76 3.83 4.17
N ILE A 48 -2.64 4.23 3.59
CA ILE A 48 -1.60 5.03 4.22
C ILE A 48 -1.83 6.49 3.83
N LEU A 49 -2.30 7.29 4.78
CA LEU A 49 -2.62 8.70 4.59
C LEU A 49 -1.42 9.57 5.03
N ILE A 50 -0.86 10.36 4.13
CA ILE A 50 0.31 11.21 4.38
C ILE A 50 -0.07 12.68 4.15
N PRO A 51 -0.34 13.45 5.21
CA PRO A 51 -0.48 14.89 5.09
C PRO A 51 0.89 15.54 4.84
N ALA A 52 0.97 16.46 3.89
CA ALA A 52 2.18 17.17 3.50
C ALA A 52 2.00 18.69 3.61
N TYR A 53 3.07 19.38 4.04
CA TYR A 53 3.14 20.85 4.08
C TYR A 53 4.59 21.33 4.02
N ASN A 54 5.03 21.88 2.88
CA ASN A 54 6.34 22.51 2.62
C ASN A 54 7.58 21.76 3.18
N GLN A 55 7.52 20.42 3.30
CA GLN A 55 8.54 19.62 4.00
C GLN A 55 8.93 18.37 3.18
N THR A 56 9.48 18.61 1.98
CA THR A 56 9.84 17.55 1.02
C THR A 56 10.85 16.54 1.56
N LYS A 57 11.74 16.94 2.48
CA LYS A 57 12.72 16.04 3.11
C LYS A 57 12.04 14.90 3.89
N TYR A 58 11.12 15.23 4.80
CA TYR A 58 10.43 14.21 5.60
C TYR A 58 9.40 13.45 4.78
N LEU A 59 8.79 14.12 3.81
CA LEU A 59 7.88 13.48 2.86
C LEU A 59 8.58 12.35 2.11
N LYS A 60 9.84 12.56 1.67
CA LYS A 60 10.64 11.50 1.05
C LYS A 60 10.76 10.27 1.95
N GLU A 61 11.18 10.45 3.20
CA GLU A 61 11.37 9.35 4.15
C GLU A 61 10.04 8.59 4.40
N ALA A 62 8.93 9.31 4.51
CA ALA A 62 7.60 8.72 4.69
C ALA A 62 7.16 7.89 3.48
N ILE A 63 7.37 8.40 2.26
CA ILE A 63 7.01 7.70 1.01
C ILE A 63 7.87 6.45 0.82
N GLU A 64 9.19 6.56 1.00
CA GLU A 64 10.09 5.41 0.91
C GLU A 64 9.73 4.34 1.95
N SER A 65 9.35 4.74 3.17
CA SER A 65 8.86 3.81 4.19
C SER A 65 7.55 3.13 3.78
N ALA A 66 6.61 3.86 3.20
CA ALA A 66 5.30 3.34 2.79
C ALA A 66 5.41 2.41 1.57
N ILE A 67 6.25 2.75 0.59
CA ILE A 67 6.46 1.94 -0.63
C ILE A 67 7.17 0.63 -0.30
N ASN A 68 8.10 0.64 0.65
CA ASN A 68 8.88 -0.55 1.03
C ASN A 68 8.19 -1.43 2.09
N GLN A 69 6.87 -1.28 2.30
CA GLN A 69 6.12 -2.13 3.22
C GLN A 69 6.11 -3.59 2.77
N THR A 70 6.18 -4.51 3.73
CA THR A 70 6.07 -5.95 3.46
C THR A 70 4.63 -6.40 3.24
N TYR A 71 3.66 -5.57 3.60
CA TYR A 71 2.24 -5.74 3.31
C TYR A 71 1.92 -5.19 1.92
N LEU A 72 1.39 -6.04 1.04
CA LEU A 72 1.28 -5.70 -0.39
C LEU A 72 -0.04 -4.99 -0.77
N ASN A 73 -1.13 -5.21 -0.02
CA ASN A 73 -2.42 -4.63 -0.35
C ASN A 73 -2.58 -3.23 0.26
N ILE A 74 -1.78 -2.28 -0.20
CA ILE A 74 -1.77 -0.90 0.28
C ILE A 74 -2.15 0.11 -0.81
N GLU A 75 -2.79 1.19 -0.40
CA GLU A 75 -2.86 2.44 -1.14
C GLU A 75 -2.17 3.55 -0.34
N ILE A 76 -1.51 4.47 -1.03
CA ILE A 76 -0.82 5.61 -0.43
C ILE A 76 -1.50 6.87 -0.95
N ILE A 77 -1.96 7.73 -0.06
CA ILE A 77 -2.69 8.94 -0.40
C ILE A 77 -2.00 10.12 0.25
N ILE A 78 -1.53 11.05 -0.58
CA ILE A 78 -0.81 12.25 -0.14
C ILE A 78 -1.72 13.47 -0.31
N GLY A 79 -1.93 14.19 0.79
CA GLY A 79 -2.78 15.37 0.86
C GLY A 79 -1.94 16.59 1.19
N ASP A 80 -1.83 17.51 0.26
CA ASP A 80 -0.91 18.64 0.36
C ASP A 80 -1.62 19.97 0.65
N ASP A 81 -1.22 20.62 1.74
CA ASP A 81 -1.67 21.97 2.13
C ASP A 81 -0.62 23.05 1.84
N SER A 82 0.45 22.70 1.14
CA SER A 82 1.52 23.62 0.76
C SER A 82 0.98 24.78 -0.05
N THR A 83 1.47 25.98 0.26
CA THR A 83 1.13 27.18 -0.49
C THR A 83 1.86 27.28 -1.83
N ASN A 84 2.94 26.50 -2.00
CA ASN A 84 3.75 26.42 -3.22
C ASN A 84 3.63 25.04 -3.87
N ASP A 85 4.31 24.83 -4.99
CA ASP A 85 4.25 23.59 -5.77
C ASP A 85 5.40 22.61 -5.50
N ASP A 86 6.28 22.92 -4.55
CA ASP A 86 7.49 22.12 -4.26
C ASP A 86 7.17 20.64 -3.97
N VAL A 87 6.07 20.39 -3.25
CA VAL A 87 5.60 19.02 -2.97
C VAL A 87 5.13 18.32 -4.23
N HIS A 88 4.36 19.01 -5.07
CA HIS A 88 3.88 18.44 -6.33
C HIS A 88 5.05 18.08 -7.25
N GLU A 89 5.98 19.01 -7.45
CA GLU A 89 7.17 18.82 -8.30
C GLU A 89 8.04 17.67 -7.78
N PHE A 90 8.21 17.58 -6.46
CA PHE A 90 8.93 16.49 -5.82
C PHE A 90 8.27 15.12 -6.06
N LEU A 91 6.93 15.07 -6.14
CA LEU A 91 6.17 13.83 -6.25
C LEU A 91 6.04 13.28 -7.68
N ILE A 92 6.29 14.07 -8.71
CA ILE A 92 6.23 13.66 -10.13
C ILE A 92 6.88 12.28 -10.36
N PRO A 93 8.16 12.04 -10.01
CA PRO A 93 8.80 10.74 -10.26
C PRO A 93 8.16 9.58 -9.49
N TYR A 94 7.51 9.84 -8.36
CA TYR A 94 6.82 8.79 -7.58
C TYR A 94 5.47 8.45 -8.21
N LEU A 95 4.71 9.47 -8.63
CA LEU A 95 3.40 9.29 -9.25
C LEU A 95 3.48 8.50 -10.58
N ASP A 96 4.56 8.70 -11.34
CA ASP A 96 4.77 7.97 -12.61
C ASP A 96 5.14 6.49 -12.39
N ASN A 97 5.83 6.17 -11.29
CA ASN A 97 6.35 4.83 -11.02
C ASN A 97 5.39 3.97 -10.17
N TYR A 98 4.54 4.56 -9.34
CA TYR A 98 3.74 3.84 -8.34
C TYR A 98 2.24 4.08 -8.53
N LYS A 99 1.56 3.10 -9.14
CA LYS A 99 0.11 3.16 -9.41
C LYS A 99 -0.79 3.19 -8.17
N ASN A 100 -0.27 2.73 -7.03
CA ASN A 100 -0.98 2.73 -5.75
C ASN A 100 -0.69 4.00 -4.92
N LEU A 101 0.01 4.98 -5.48
CA LEU A 101 0.28 6.27 -4.87
C LEU A 101 -0.56 7.35 -5.56
N THR A 102 -1.33 8.09 -4.78
CA THR A 102 -2.17 9.19 -5.26
C THR A 102 -1.84 10.48 -4.51
N TYR A 103 -2.02 11.60 -5.20
CA TYR A 103 -1.72 12.92 -4.68
C TYR A 103 -2.88 13.87 -4.96
N PHE A 104 -3.20 14.74 -4.00
CA PHE A 104 -4.06 15.89 -4.23
C PHE A 104 -3.57 17.11 -3.46
N LYS A 105 -3.80 18.28 -4.06
CA LYS A 105 -3.55 19.58 -3.45
C LYS A 105 -4.86 20.16 -2.93
N ASN A 106 -4.86 20.61 -1.68
CA ASN A 106 -6.02 21.29 -1.11
C ASN A 106 -5.97 22.79 -1.40
N GLU A 107 -7.15 23.38 -1.55
CA GLU A 107 -7.31 24.83 -1.43
C GLU A 107 -7.27 25.21 0.04
N ARG A 108 -6.17 25.83 0.48
CA ARG A 108 -6.00 26.23 1.86
C ARG A 108 -7.05 27.27 2.27
N LYS A 109 -7.71 27.03 3.40
CA LYS A 109 -8.53 28.03 4.09
C LYS A 109 -7.73 28.66 5.22
N ALA A 110 -7.83 29.99 5.38
CA ALA A 110 -7.24 30.67 6.52
C ALA A 110 -7.77 30.06 7.82
N MET A 111 -6.89 29.86 8.81
CA MET A 111 -7.17 29.23 10.12
C MET A 111 -7.45 27.72 10.11
N ASP A 112 -7.27 27.04 8.98
CA ASP A 112 -7.24 25.57 8.96
C ASP A 112 -5.81 25.08 9.21
N TYR A 113 -5.60 24.43 10.37
CA TYR A 113 -4.31 23.88 10.81
C TYR A 113 -4.11 22.42 10.31
N GLY A 114 -4.66 22.10 9.14
CA GLY A 114 -4.59 20.77 8.52
C GLY A 114 -5.73 19.82 8.90
N ALA A 115 -6.77 20.33 9.56
CA ALA A 115 -7.92 19.50 9.96
C ALA A 115 -8.73 19.07 8.73
N SER A 116 -8.99 19.98 7.79
CA SER A 116 -9.72 19.61 6.56
C SER A 116 -8.91 18.67 5.68
N ASN A 117 -7.58 18.79 5.70
CA ASN A 117 -6.71 17.89 4.95
C ASN A 117 -6.80 16.45 5.47
N GLY A 118 -6.74 16.27 6.79
CA GLY A 118 -6.97 14.95 7.41
C GLY A 118 -8.34 14.37 7.06
N GLU A 119 -9.40 15.18 7.08
CA GLU A 119 -10.74 14.75 6.69
C GLU A 119 -10.83 14.40 5.19
N ASN A 120 -10.19 15.19 4.33
CA ASN A 120 -10.15 14.94 2.88
C ASN A 120 -9.38 13.66 2.55
N LEU A 121 -8.27 13.40 3.25
CA LEU A 121 -7.51 12.17 3.17
C LEU A 121 -8.40 10.97 3.51
N PHE A 122 -9.09 11.04 4.65
CA PHE A 122 -9.98 9.95 5.10
C PHE A 122 -11.18 9.72 4.17
N LYS A 123 -11.74 10.78 3.57
CA LYS A 123 -12.83 10.65 2.58
C LYS A 123 -12.39 10.03 1.26
N ARG A 124 -11.08 10.06 0.97
CA ARG A 124 -10.50 9.58 -0.28
C ARG A 124 -9.93 8.17 -0.21
N SER A 125 -9.69 7.65 1.00
CA SER A 125 -9.39 6.22 1.14
C SER A 125 -10.58 5.40 0.67
N SER A 126 -10.25 4.30 -0.02
CA SER A 126 -11.19 3.41 -0.71
C SER A 126 -12.00 2.53 0.24
#